data_AF-A0A1R2C068-F1
#
_entry.id   AF-A0A1R2C068-F1
#
_cell.length_a   1.000
_cell.length_b   1.000
_cell.length_c   1.000
_cell.angle_alpha   90.00
_cell.angle_beta   90.00
_cell.angle_gamma   90.00
#
_symmetry.space_group_name_H-M   'P 1'
#
loop_
_entity.id
_entity.type
_entity.pdbx_description
1 polymer ?
#
loop_
_entity_poly.entity_id
_entity_poly.type
_entity_poly.pdbx_seq_one_letter_code
_entity_poly.pdbx_strand_id
1 'polypeptide(L)'
;MDTRMREKIRLPIRCYFLIGIMLFVMGVGVYFLIQSQIDPQSKEFLALDTALVAWVWSYQIIKNSSVSAIISDYNTIHLDHNTSEIWGSDVENFPKYSALFYSSYEILIINNTLTEVVYMENPIEYNVTVDIKFDIEYNGTIRESKIDDVVVHSKIREPVNAKVCKMNGRGYWDIKSDSCYCHYNTIKICIVVNDSLHVVDWYKNGCDGTGYYKQEVINWINNSAYTNLSYPIYLEVRSQSDPFVFASYNNLIEFSSSSEDYKIIGGVLFGVSILTLCVPIIWIYFQKRKIKYLEFINEQQQPKNIF
;
A
#
# COMPACT_ATOMS: atom_id res chain seq x y z
N MET A 1 28.44 16.33 -68.22
CA MET A 1 28.36 17.19 -67.01
C MET A 1 27.06 16.84 -66.32
N ASP A 2 27.07 15.78 -65.50
CA ASP A 2 25.86 15.28 -64.84
C ASP A 2 26.07 15.39 -63.32
N THR A 3 25.70 16.55 -62.79
CA THR A 3 25.84 16.94 -61.39
C THR A 3 24.73 16.34 -60.50
N ARG A 4 23.90 15.41 -61.00
CA ARG A 4 22.74 14.86 -60.28
C ARG A 4 23.00 13.63 -59.41
N MET A 5 24.20 13.05 -59.39
CA MET A 5 24.48 11.84 -58.58
C MET A 5 25.11 12.12 -57.19
N ARG A 6 24.78 13.25 -56.56
CA ARG A 6 25.10 13.47 -55.15
C ARG A 6 23.92 14.07 -54.39
N GLU A 7 22.73 13.52 -54.57
CA GLU A 7 21.70 13.66 -53.55
C GLU A 7 22.20 12.97 -52.28
N LYS A 8 22.71 13.76 -51.33
CA LYS A 8 22.92 13.30 -49.96
C LYS A 8 21.58 12.77 -49.47
N ILE A 9 21.46 11.46 -49.35
CA ILE A 9 20.34 10.80 -48.68
C ILE A 9 20.30 11.37 -47.26
N ARG A 10 19.50 12.41 -47.04
CA ARG A 10 19.23 12.99 -45.72
C ARG A 10 17.98 12.30 -45.19
N LEU A 11 18.08 11.73 -43.99
CA LEU A 11 16.89 11.22 -43.32
C LEU A 11 15.89 12.37 -43.10
N PRO A 12 14.58 12.12 -43.26
CA PRO A 12 13.57 13.11 -42.94
C PRO A 12 13.61 13.43 -41.44
N ILE A 13 13.25 14.67 -41.07
CA ILE A 13 13.27 15.16 -39.68
C ILE A 13 12.51 14.23 -38.71
N ARG A 14 11.42 13.62 -39.18
CA ARG A 14 10.63 12.63 -38.42
C ARG A 14 11.43 11.39 -38.01
N CYS A 15 12.41 10.97 -38.81
CA CYS A 15 13.30 9.86 -38.46
C CYS A 15 14.28 10.23 -37.34
N TYR A 16 14.79 11.47 -37.32
CA TYR A 16 15.66 11.92 -36.23
C TYR A 16 14.91 12.01 -34.91
N PHE A 17 13.65 12.46 -34.94
CA PHE A 17 12.78 12.46 -33.77
C PHE A 17 12.52 11.03 -33.25
N LEU A 18 12.22 10.09 -34.15
CA LEU A 18 12.00 8.68 -33.79
C LEU A 18 13.28 8.02 -33.25
N ILE A 19 14.45 8.31 -33.84
CA ILE A 19 15.76 7.87 -33.31
C ILE A 19 15.98 8.44 -31.91
N GLY A 20 15.68 9.72 -31.69
CA GLY A 20 15.78 10.35 -30.37
C GLY A 20 14.91 9.67 -29.32
N ILE A 21 13.65 9.37 -29.64
CA ILE A 21 12.73 8.62 -28.76
C ILE A 21 13.30 7.22 -28.47
N MET A 22 13.75 6.49 -29.48
CA MET A 22 14.26 5.13 -29.28
C MET A 22 15.57 5.10 -28.50
N LEU A 23 16.45 6.11 -28.65
CA LEU A 23 17.63 6.27 -27.79
C LEU A 23 17.26 6.54 -26.34
N PHE A 24 16.21 7.33 -26.10
CA PHE A 24 15.68 7.55 -24.76
C PHE A 24 15.11 6.25 -24.16
N VAL A 25 14.27 5.52 -24.90
CA VAL A 25 13.71 4.22 -24.47
C VAL A 25 14.82 3.20 -24.20
N MET A 26 15.85 3.17 -25.04
CA MET A 26 17.04 2.34 -24.83
C MET A 26 17.78 2.73 -23.54
N GLY A 27 17.97 4.03 -23.29
CA GLY A 27 18.58 4.53 -22.05
C GLY A 27 17.78 4.15 -20.80
N VAL A 28 16.45 4.25 -20.87
CA VAL A 28 15.54 3.76 -19.82
C VAL A 28 15.67 2.25 -19.64
N GLY A 29 15.74 1.48 -20.73
CA GLY A 29 15.97 0.03 -20.68
C GLY A 29 17.29 -0.35 -20.00
N VAL A 30 18.38 0.34 -20.32
CA VAL A 30 19.69 0.16 -19.66
C VAL A 30 19.61 0.52 -18.17
N TYR A 31 18.91 1.60 -17.82
CA TYR A 31 18.67 1.96 -16.42
C TYR A 31 17.99 0.81 -15.65
N PHE A 32 16.90 0.25 -16.19
CA PHE A 32 16.21 -0.89 -15.56
C PHE A 32 17.12 -2.12 -15.43
N LEU A 33 17.95 -2.41 -16.44
CA LEU A 33 18.94 -3.49 -16.37
C LEU A 33 20.01 -3.25 -15.31
N ILE A 34 20.51 -2.02 -15.16
CA ILE A 34 21.47 -1.68 -14.08
C ILE A 34 20.81 -1.85 -12.72
N GLN A 35 19.59 -1.32 -12.54
CA GLN A 35 18.83 -1.47 -11.29
C GLN A 35 18.56 -2.93 -10.95
N SER A 36 18.33 -3.80 -11.94
CA SER A 36 18.18 -5.24 -11.70
C SER A 36 19.41 -5.87 -11.04
N GLN A 37 20.63 -5.36 -11.30
CA GLN A 37 21.85 -5.90 -10.71
C GLN A 37 22.07 -5.46 -9.25
N ILE A 38 21.47 -4.34 -8.85
CA ILE A 38 21.60 -3.77 -7.49
C ILE A 38 20.58 -4.42 -6.53
N ASP A 39 19.60 -5.16 -7.07
CA ASP A 39 18.40 -5.62 -6.40
C ASP A 39 17.59 -4.46 -5.77
N PRO A 40 16.52 -3.99 -6.43
CA PRO A 40 15.73 -2.85 -5.97
C PRO A 40 15.13 -3.08 -4.57
N GLN A 41 14.87 -4.33 -4.19
CA GLN A 41 14.27 -4.68 -2.90
C GLN A 41 15.30 -4.79 -1.77
N SER A 42 16.61 -4.77 -2.06
CA SER A 42 17.68 -5.03 -1.07
C SER A 42 17.59 -4.19 0.21
N LYS A 43 17.15 -2.94 0.10
CA LYS A 43 16.94 -2.05 1.26
C LYS A 43 15.71 -2.43 2.09
N GLU A 44 14.62 -2.82 1.44
CA GLU A 44 13.38 -3.26 2.07
C GLU A 44 13.62 -4.56 2.84
N PHE A 45 14.37 -5.50 2.23
CA PHE A 45 14.84 -6.72 2.89
C PHE A 45 15.71 -6.44 4.11
N LEU A 46 16.72 -5.56 3.99
CA LEU A 46 17.60 -5.23 5.12
C LEU A 46 16.84 -4.60 6.30
N ALA A 47 15.87 -3.73 6.00
CA ALA A 47 15.03 -3.11 7.02
C ALA A 47 14.17 -4.14 7.76
N LEU A 48 13.54 -5.06 7.04
CA LEU A 48 12.71 -6.10 7.64
C LEU A 48 13.53 -7.19 8.34
N ASP A 49 14.72 -7.53 7.85
CA ASP A 49 15.63 -8.44 8.54
C ASP A 49 16.04 -7.88 9.92
N THR A 50 16.30 -6.57 9.97
CA THR A 50 16.57 -5.88 11.24
C THR A 50 15.36 -5.97 12.19
N ALA A 51 14.14 -5.81 11.67
CA ALA A 51 12.91 -5.95 12.45
C ALA A 51 12.69 -7.40 12.94
N LEU A 52 13.00 -8.40 12.10
CA LEU A 52 12.96 -9.83 12.47
C LEU A 52 13.91 -10.14 13.64
N VAL A 53 15.12 -9.59 13.60
CA VAL A 53 16.09 -9.77 14.70
C VAL A 53 15.58 -9.12 15.99
N ALA A 54 14.99 -7.93 15.91
CA ALA A 54 14.39 -7.27 17.07
C ALA A 54 13.21 -8.08 17.65
N TRP A 55 12.39 -8.68 16.77
CA TRP A 55 11.23 -9.47 17.15
C TRP A 55 11.57 -10.65 18.06
N VAL A 56 12.73 -11.29 17.90
CA VAL A 56 13.13 -12.44 18.73
C VAL A 56 13.06 -12.11 20.23
N TRP A 57 13.47 -10.90 20.62
CA TRP A 57 13.43 -10.45 22.00
C TRP A 57 12.01 -10.07 22.44
N SER A 58 11.33 -9.25 21.65
CA SER A 58 9.97 -8.80 21.95
C SER A 58 8.98 -9.96 22.02
N TYR A 59 9.16 -10.98 21.18
CA TYR A 59 8.36 -12.22 21.19
C TYR A 59 8.40 -12.90 22.56
N GLN A 60 9.56 -12.97 23.22
CA GLN A 60 9.67 -13.60 24.54
C GLN A 60 9.01 -12.78 25.63
N ILE A 61 9.03 -11.46 25.52
CA ILE A 61 8.34 -10.57 26.46
C ILE A 61 6.83 -10.77 26.29
N ILE A 62 6.33 -10.61 25.07
CA ILE A 62 4.91 -10.76 24.72
C ILE A 62 4.40 -12.15 25.08
N LYS A 63 5.14 -13.22 24.77
CA LYS A 63 4.72 -14.59 25.10
C LYS A 63 4.52 -14.81 26.61
N ASN A 64 5.28 -14.12 27.44
CA ASN A 64 5.24 -14.27 28.89
C ASN A 64 4.47 -13.15 29.60
N SER A 65 3.79 -12.28 28.86
CA SER A 65 2.90 -11.26 29.43
C SER A 65 1.43 -11.61 29.24
N SER A 66 0.56 -11.01 30.04
CA SER A 66 -0.89 -11.02 29.87
C SER A 66 -1.41 -9.61 29.65
N VAL A 67 -2.49 -9.45 28.88
CA VAL A 67 -3.09 -8.15 28.60
C VAL A 67 -4.56 -8.18 28.96
N SER A 68 -5.01 -7.15 29.67
CA SER A 68 -6.42 -6.89 29.93
C SER A 68 -6.80 -5.49 29.46
N ALA A 69 -7.91 -5.37 28.73
CA ALA A 69 -8.50 -4.10 28.34
C ALA A 69 -9.68 -3.79 29.27
N ILE A 70 -9.62 -2.64 29.95
CA ILE A 70 -10.61 -2.17 30.91
C ILE A 70 -11.34 -1.00 30.28
N ILE A 71 -12.61 -1.20 29.92
CA ILE A 71 -13.48 -0.19 29.28
C ILE A 71 -14.32 0.54 30.35
N SER A 72 -14.67 -0.16 31.42
CA SER A 72 -15.29 0.42 32.61
C SER A 72 -14.93 -0.40 33.84
N ASP A 73 -15.19 0.15 35.04
CA ASP A 73 -14.90 -0.52 36.32
C ASP A 73 -15.54 -1.91 36.46
N TYR A 74 -16.55 -2.22 35.63
CA TYR A 74 -17.27 -3.49 35.61
C TYR A 74 -17.04 -4.31 34.34
N ASN A 75 -16.24 -3.82 33.40
CA ASN A 75 -15.99 -4.46 32.11
C ASN A 75 -14.49 -4.55 31.83
N THR A 76 -13.90 -5.64 32.35
CA THR A 76 -12.52 -6.04 32.07
C THR A 76 -12.54 -7.19 31.07
N ILE A 77 -11.83 -6.99 29.97
CA ILE A 77 -11.71 -7.93 28.87
C ILE A 77 -10.29 -8.51 28.93
N HIS A 78 -10.18 -9.81 29.15
CA HIS A 78 -8.90 -10.50 29.03
C HIS A 78 -8.62 -10.81 27.57
N LEU A 79 -7.42 -10.48 27.09
CA LEU A 79 -7.00 -10.75 25.72
C LEU A 79 -6.09 -11.97 25.69
N ASP A 80 -6.47 -12.97 24.92
CA ASP A 80 -5.72 -14.21 24.78
C ASP A 80 -4.61 -14.07 23.72
N HIS A 81 -3.52 -14.83 23.90
CA HIS A 81 -2.50 -14.97 22.87
C HIS A 81 -3.08 -15.64 21.64
N ASN A 82 -2.83 -15.03 20.48
CA ASN A 82 -3.22 -15.57 19.20
C ASN A 82 -2.04 -15.49 18.23
N THR A 83 -2.06 -16.39 17.26
CA THR A 83 -1.02 -16.50 16.22
C THR A 83 -1.70 -16.37 14.87
N SER A 84 -1.03 -15.71 13.94
CA SER A 84 -1.49 -15.62 12.56
C SER A 84 -0.42 -16.13 11.63
N GLU A 85 -0.83 -16.92 10.64
CA GLU A 85 0.03 -17.26 9.50
C GLU A 85 0.06 -16.14 8.46
N ILE A 86 -0.79 -15.12 8.63
CA ILE A 86 -0.88 -13.96 7.73
C ILE A 86 0.34 -13.07 7.97
N TRP A 87 1.43 -13.45 7.31
CA TRP A 87 2.48 -12.54 6.89
C TRP A 87 2.08 -11.97 5.53
N GLY A 88 2.09 -10.64 5.39
CA GLY A 88 1.55 -9.88 4.26
C GLY A 88 2.55 -9.53 3.16
N SER A 89 3.60 -10.30 2.95
CA SER A 89 4.47 -10.14 1.79
C SER A 89 4.46 -11.45 1.04
N ASP A 90 3.69 -11.50 -0.05
CA ASP A 90 3.76 -12.55 -1.08
C ASP A 90 5.10 -12.47 -1.83
N VAL A 91 6.20 -12.27 -1.09
CA VAL A 91 7.56 -12.12 -1.59
C VAL A 91 8.23 -13.47 -1.42
N GLU A 92 8.46 -14.10 -2.56
CA GLU A 92 9.17 -15.37 -2.64
C GLU A 92 10.53 -15.24 -1.93
N ASN A 93 10.84 -16.19 -1.03
CA ASN A 93 12.07 -16.25 -0.23
C ASN A 93 12.21 -15.27 0.95
N PHE A 94 11.18 -14.51 1.33
CA PHE A 94 11.23 -13.75 2.58
C PHE A 94 11.12 -14.69 3.82
N PRO A 95 11.96 -14.53 4.88
CA PRO A 95 11.90 -15.39 6.05
C PRO A 95 10.55 -15.31 6.78
N LYS A 96 9.93 -16.47 7.04
CA LYS A 96 8.74 -16.54 7.90
C LYS A 96 9.13 -16.26 9.35
N TYR A 97 8.39 -15.41 10.05
CA TYR A 97 8.41 -15.32 11.53
C TYR A 97 7.22 -16.04 12.19
N SER A 98 7.33 -16.23 13.50
CA SER A 98 6.21 -16.59 14.34
C SER A 98 5.47 -15.33 14.81
N ALA A 99 4.32 -15.03 14.20
CA ALA A 99 3.47 -13.94 14.66
C ALA A 99 2.84 -14.27 16.02
N LEU A 100 2.78 -13.27 16.90
CA LEU A 100 2.17 -13.38 18.22
C LEU A 100 1.58 -12.04 18.62
N PHE A 101 0.30 -12.03 18.96
CA PHE A 101 -0.43 -10.85 19.40
C PHE A 101 -1.52 -11.25 20.38
N TYR A 102 -2.12 -10.27 21.04
CA TYR A 102 -3.26 -10.49 21.92
C TYR A 102 -4.54 -10.15 21.20
N SER A 103 -5.58 -10.97 21.37
CA SER A 103 -6.88 -10.65 20.82
C SER A 103 -8.02 -11.26 21.60
N SER A 104 -9.18 -10.60 21.59
CA SER A 104 -10.44 -11.18 22.02
C SER A 104 -11.61 -10.59 21.24
N TYR A 105 -12.68 -11.38 21.11
CA TYR A 105 -13.99 -10.90 20.68
C TYR A 105 -14.85 -10.68 21.92
N GLU A 106 -15.34 -9.47 22.08
CA GLU A 106 -16.22 -9.12 23.20
C GLU A 106 -17.44 -8.37 22.75
N ILE A 107 -18.48 -8.40 23.58
CA ILE A 107 -19.69 -7.64 23.31
C ILE A 107 -19.59 -6.32 24.07
N LEU A 108 -19.47 -5.22 23.32
CA LEU A 108 -19.52 -3.90 23.92
C LEU A 108 -20.97 -3.56 24.28
N ILE A 109 -21.29 -3.59 25.57
CA ILE A 109 -22.61 -3.20 26.10
C ILE A 109 -22.53 -1.76 26.61
N ILE A 110 -23.03 -0.82 25.81
CA ILE A 110 -22.81 0.60 26.07
C ILE A 110 -23.53 1.13 27.33
N ASN A 111 -24.59 0.47 27.78
CA ASN A 111 -25.29 0.82 29.03
C ASN A 111 -24.42 0.79 30.30
N ASN A 112 -23.37 -0.03 30.30
CA ASN A 112 -22.51 -0.24 31.46
C ASN A 112 -21.12 0.40 31.28
N THR A 113 -20.95 1.20 30.23
CA THR A 113 -19.69 1.90 29.92
C THR A 113 -19.95 3.40 29.93
N LEU A 114 -19.05 4.16 30.56
CA LEU A 114 -19.10 5.61 30.47
C LEU A 114 -18.72 6.02 29.04
N THR A 115 -19.68 6.58 28.32
CA THR A 115 -19.49 7.03 26.93
C THR A 115 -19.70 8.53 26.81
N GLU A 116 -18.91 9.18 25.97
CA GLU A 116 -19.09 10.58 25.61
C GLU A 116 -19.63 10.71 24.18
N VAL A 117 -20.48 11.71 23.92
CA VAL A 117 -20.96 12.05 22.58
C VAL A 117 -20.26 13.32 22.12
N VAL A 118 -19.37 13.17 21.14
CA VAL A 118 -18.59 14.26 20.56
C VAL A 118 -19.19 14.64 19.22
N TYR A 119 -19.80 15.83 19.16
CA TYR A 119 -20.36 16.37 17.92
C TYR A 119 -19.25 16.90 17.00
N MET A 120 -19.40 16.65 15.70
CA MET A 120 -18.52 17.22 14.67
C MET A 120 -18.93 18.67 14.36
N GLU A 121 -18.27 19.31 13.38
CA GLU A 121 -18.61 20.67 12.93
C GLU A 121 -20.10 20.80 12.55
N ASN A 122 -20.68 19.74 11.99
CA ASN A 122 -22.11 19.61 11.77
C ASN A 122 -22.77 18.95 12.99
N PRO A 123 -23.74 19.60 13.66
CA PRO A 123 -24.38 19.06 14.88
C PRO A 123 -25.23 17.80 14.63
N ILE A 124 -25.45 17.41 13.37
CA ILE A 124 -26.09 16.15 13.01
C ILE A 124 -25.09 14.98 13.06
N GLU A 125 -23.81 15.26 12.85
CA GLU A 125 -22.72 14.28 12.81
C GLU A 125 -22.04 14.20 14.17
N TYR A 126 -21.82 12.98 14.65
CA TYR A 126 -21.24 12.76 15.97
C TYR A 126 -20.50 11.43 16.05
N ASN A 127 -19.58 11.37 17.01
CA ASN A 127 -18.95 10.15 17.47
C ASN A 127 -19.42 9.84 18.90
N VAL A 128 -19.59 8.56 19.19
CA VAL A 128 -19.66 8.07 20.56
C VAL A 128 -18.28 7.49 20.87
N THR A 129 -17.67 7.99 21.95
CA THR A 129 -16.32 7.61 22.37
C THR A 129 -16.33 6.95 23.74
N VAL A 130 -15.31 6.13 23.99
CA VAL A 130 -15.04 5.50 25.29
C VAL A 130 -13.55 5.60 25.60
N ASP A 131 -13.23 5.62 26.89
CA ASP A 131 -11.84 5.46 27.33
C ASP A 131 -11.53 3.97 27.47
N ILE A 132 -10.33 3.56 27.07
CA ILE A 132 -9.85 2.19 27.26
C ILE A 132 -8.52 2.23 27.99
N LYS A 133 -8.47 1.57 29.15
CA LYS A 133 -7.22 1.32 29.89
C LYS A 133 -6.70 -0.07 29.54
N PHE A 134 -5.40 -0.20 29.30
CA PHE A 134 -4.71 -1.45 29.07
C PHE A 134 -3.79 -1.73 30.25
N ASP A 135 -4.01 -2.86 30.90
CA ASP A 135 -3.15 -3.39 31.96
C ASP A 135 -2.38 -4.59 31.39
N ILE A 136 -1.06 -4.44 31.30
CA ILE A 136 -0.15 -5.46 30.78
C ILE A 136 0.76 -5.96 31.90
N GLU A 137 0.61 -7.23 32.28
CA GLU A 137 1.40 -7.84 33.32
C GLU A 137 2.60 -8.60 32.73
N TYR A 138 3.80 -8.33 33.23
CA TYR A 138 5.01 -9.06 32.89
C TYR A 138 5.91 -9.20 34.12
N ASN A 139 6.35 -10.43 34.43
CA ASN A 139 7.18 -10.73 35.61
C ASN A 139 6.63 -10.14 36.93
N GLY A 140 5.31 -10.19 37.12
CA GLY A 140 4.63 -9.67 38.32
C GLY A 140 4.59 -8.13 38.43
N THR A 141 4.99 -7.41 37.38
CA THR A 141 4.82 -5.95 37.28
C THR A 141 3.68 -5.64 36.32
N ILE A 142 2.72 -4.82 36.75
CA ILE A 142 1.63 -4.34 35.90
C ILE A 142 2.03 -2.99 35.30
N ARG A 143 1.96 -2.90 33.97
CA ARG A 143 2.14 -1.67 33.21
C ARG A 143 0.77 -1.19 32.74
N GLU A 144 0.43 0.01 33.14
CA GLU A 144 -0.85 0.62 32.79
C GLU A 144 -0.65 1.65 31.68
N SER A 145 -1.59 1.68 30.73
CA SER A 145 -1.68 2.70 29.69
C SER A 145 -3.15 3.04 29.47
N LYS A 146 -3.46 4.31 29.21
CA LYS A 146 -4.84 4.74 28.91
C LYS A 146 -4.90 5.37 27.53
N ILE A 147 -5.94 5.02 26.79
CA ILE A 147 -6.30 5.65 25.53
C ILE A 147 -7.64 6.34 25.73
N ASP A 148 -7.63 7.65 25.58
CA ASP A 148 -8.84 8.46 25.68
C ASP A 148 -9.55 8.54 24.32
N ASP A 149 -10.87 8.75 24.37
CA ASP A 149 -11.70 9.07 23.19
C ASP A 149 -11.71 8.03 22.05
N VAL A 150 -11.65 6.74 22.37
CA VAL A 150 -11.74 5.66 21.38
C VAL A 150 -13.13 5.65 20.75
N VAL A 151 -13.21 5.86 19.43
CA VAL A 151 -14.49 5.89 18.71
C VAL A 151 -15.10 4.48 18.64
N VAL A 152 -16.28 4.32 19.22
CA VAL A 152 -17.03 3.04 19.21
C VAL A 152 -18.20 3.08 18.24
N HIS A 153 -18.80 4.25 18.04
CA HIS A 153 -19.87 4.46 17.09
C HIS A 153 -19.72 5.83 16.42
N SER A 154 -20.16 5.96 15.18
CA SER A 154 -20.22 7.25 14.51
C SER A 154 -21.47 7.38 13.65
N LYS A 155 -21.94 8.62 13.51
CA LYS A 155 -22.96 9.02 12.55
C LYS A 155 -22.36 10.09 11.66
N ILE A 156 -22.23 9.77 10.37
CA ILE A 156 -21.46 10.58 9.42
C ILE A 156 -22.28 10.76 8.15
N ARG A 157 -22.09 11.92 7.50
CA ARG A 157 -22.65 12.19 6.19
C ARG A 157 -21.97 11.36 5.10
N GLU A 158 -22.78 10.68 4.28
CA GLU A 158 -22.31 10.00 3.07
C GLU A 158 -22.51 10.85 1.82
N PRO A 159 -21.51 10.92 0.91
CA PRO A 159 -21.58 11.71 -0.32
C PRO A 159 -22.40 11.00 -1.42
N VAL A 160 -23.62 10.60 -1.10
CA VAL A 160 -24.54 9.89 -2.01
C VAL A 160 -25.85 10.65 -2.19
N ASN A 161 -26.50 10.48 -3.34
CA ASN A 161 -27.80 11.11 -3.62
C ASN A 161 -28.96 10.38 -2.92
N ALA A 162 -30.12 11.04 -2.86
CA ALA A 162 -31.32 10.52 -2.21
C ALA A 162 -31.79 9.14 -2.72
N LYS A 163 -31.65 8.89 -4.02
CA LYS A 163 -32.07 7.63 -4.63
C LYS A 163 -31.18 6.49 -4.15
N VAL A 164 -29.86 6.69 -4.19
CA VAL A 164 -28.86 5.71 -3.74
C VAL A 164 -28.99 5.47 -2.24
N CYS A 165 -29.13 6.54 -1.45
CA CYS A 165 -29.32 6.44 0.00
C CYS A 165 -30.50 5.53 0.37
N LYS A 166 -31.67 5.76 -0.26
CA LYS A 166 -32.89 4.98 -0.01
C LYS A 166 -32.82 3.56 -0.55
N MET A 167 -32.18 3.34 -1.70
CA MET A 167 -32.04 2.01 -2.30
C MET A 167 -31.06 1.12 -1.54
N ASN A 168 -30.00 1.68 -0.98
CA ASN A 168 -28.98 0.93 -0.26
C ASN A 168 -29.49 0.40 1.09
N GLY A 169 -30.53 1.02 1.66
CA GLY A 169 -31.18 0.58 2.90
C GLY A 169 -30.26 0.57 4.13
N ARG A 170 -29.13 1.28 4.09
CA ARG A 170 -28.10 1.31 5.14
C ARG A 170 -27.95 2.68 5.81
N GLY A 171 -28.61 3.69 5.28
CA GLY A 171 -28.63 5.04 5.81
C GLY A 171 -30.00 5.67 5.62
N TYR A 172 -30.17 6.88 6.14
CA TYR A 172 -31.40 7.64 6.01
C TYR A 172 -31.14 8.98 5.32
N TRP A 173 -32.12 9.41 4.52
CA TRP A 173 -32.07 10.71 3.85
C TRP A 173 -32.66 11.78 4.76
N ASP A 174 -31.85 12.76 5.16
CA ASP A 174 -32.33 13.93 5.87
C ASP A 174 -32.76 15.02 4.87
N ILE A 175 -34.03 15.41 4.95
CA ILE A 175 -34.61 16.42 4.07
C ILE A 175 -34.07 17.82 4.42
N LYS A 176 -33.69 18.07 5.67
CA LYS A 176 -33.27 19.41 6.13
C LYS A 176 -31.88 19.77 5.62
N SER A 177 -30.94 18.83 5.69
CA SER A 177 -29.56 19.00 5.22
C SER A 177 -29.31 18.46 3.81
N ASP A 178 -30.35 17.99 3.12
CA ASP A 178 -30.29 17.44 1.76
C ASP A 178 -29.17 16.41 1.59
N SER A 179 -29.06 15.51 2.57
CA SER A 179 -27.90 14.63 2.73
C SER A 179 -28.29 13.25 3.26
N CYS A 180 -27.49 12.24 2.87
CA CYS A 180 -27.60 10.90 3.42
C CYS A 180 -26.71 10.78 4.66
N TYR A 181 -27.23 10.19 5.74
CA TYR A 181 -26.43 9.86 6.91
C TYR A 181 -26.44 8.37 7.15
N CYS A 182 -25.28 7.85 7.50
CA CYS A 182 -25.07 6.46 7.86
C CYS A 182 -24.54 6.37 9.28
N HIS A 183 -24.91 5.27 9.93
CA HIS A 183 -24.39 4.90 11.24
C HIS A 183 -23.35 3.81 11.08
N TYR A 184 -22.29 3.90 11.86
CA TYR A 184 -21.15 3.00 11.81
C TYR A 184 -20.82 2.49 13.20
N ASN A 185 -20.62 1.18 13.34
CA ASN A 185 -20.10 0.58 14.56
C ASN A 185 -18.66 0.18 14.36
N THR A 186 -17.83 0.46 15.35
CA THR A 186 -16.45 -0.05 15.39
C THR A 186 -16.47 -1.55 15.64
N ILE A 187 -16.01 -2.32 14.66
CA ILE A 187 -15.97 -3.79 14.73
C ILE A 187 -14.60 -4.33 15.16
N LYS A 188 -13.55 -3.52 15.04
CA LYS A 188 -12.18 -3.87 15.39
C LYS A 188 -11.46 -2.65 15.93
N ILE A 189 -10.69 -2.83 17.00
CA ILE A 189 -9.71 -1.88 17.51
C ILE A 189 -8.37 -2.59 17.54
N CYS A 190 -7.33 -1.96 16.99
CA CYS A 190 -5.97 -2.49 16.98
C CYS A 190 -5.01 -1.48 17.59
N ILE A 191 -4.43 -1.84 18.73
CA ILE A 191 -3.51 -0.99 19.50
C ILE A 191 -2.09 -1.56 19.42
N VAL A 192 -1.11 -0.64 19.38
CA VAL A 192 0.31 -1.00 19.37
C VAL A 192 0.96 -0.63 20.70
N VAL A 193 1.78 -1.55 21.21
CA VAL A 193 2.56 -1.38 22.44
C VAL A 193 4.06 -1.50 22.17
N ASN A 194 4.88 -0.74 22.89
CA ASN A 194 6.33 -0.86 22.77
C ASN A 194 6.89 -2.07 23.53
N ASP A 195 8.20 -2.29 23.42
CA ASP A 195 8.89 -3.39 24.12
C ASP A 195 8.92 -3.20 25.64
N SER A 196 8.61 -2.00 26.12
CA SER A 196 8.39 -1.70 27.55
C SER A 196 6.93 -1.88 27.98
N LEU A 197 6.08 -2.43 27.10
CA LEU A 197 4.67 -2.73 27.34
C LEU A 197 3.81 -1.50 27.66
N HIS A 198 4.14 -0.36 27.06
CA HIS A 198 3.32 0.84 27.06
C HIS A 198 2.72 1.08 25.68
N VAL A 199 1.49 1.60 25.62
CA VAL A 199 0.89 2.07 24.35
C VAL A 199 1.80 3.14 23.74
N VAL A 200 2.07 3.02 22.44
CA VAL A 200 2.94 3.97 21.71
C VAL A 200 2.21 5.26 21.36
N ASP A 201 2.91 6.39 21.31
CA ASP A 201 2.29 7.70 20.99
C ASP A 201 1.62 7.73 19.61
N TRP A 202 2.13 6.95 18.67
CA TRP A 202 1.61 6.85 17.30
C TRP A 202 0.52 5.77 17.14
N TYR A 203 -0.06 5.26 18.24
CA TYR A 203 -1.06 4.18 18.23
C TYR A 203 -2.23 4.44 17.27
N LYS A 204 -2.55 5.70 16.97
CA LYS A 204 -3.62 6.10 16.05
C LYS A 204 -3.45 5.54 14.64
N ASN A 205 -2.24 5.19 14.22
CA ASN A 205 -1.99 4.52 12.94
C ASN A 205 -2.47 3.06 12.93
N GLY A 206 -2.75 2.49 14.11
CA GLY A 206 -3.14 1.10 14.28
C GLY A 206 -2.02 0.13 13.97
N CYS A 207 -2.38 -1.14 13.84
CA CYS A 207 -1.41 -2.22 13.60
C CYS A 207 -1.09 -2.42 12.11
N ASP A 208 -2.01 -2.06 11.21
CA ASP A 208 -1.90 -2.24 9.76
C ASP A 208 -1.65 -0.92 9.01
N GLY A 209 -1.40 0.17 9.75
CA GLY A 209 -1.15 1.50 9.18
C GLY A 209 -2.39 2.21 8.65
N THR A 210 -3.58 1.59 8.69
CA THR A 210 -4.83 2.17 8.15
C THR A 210 -5.67 2.91 9.21
N GLY A 211 -5.27 2.82 10.47
CA GLY A 211 -5.97 3.42 11.60
C GLY A 211 -6.14 2.43 12.77
N TYR A 212 -6.30 2.97 13.97
CA TYR A 212 -6.45 2.18 15.20
C TYR A 212 -7.81 1.48 15.35
N TYR A 213 -8.78 1.77 14.48
CA TYR A 213 -10.09 1.14 14.50
C TYR A 213 -10.67 0.96 13.10
N LYS A 214 -11.52 -0.05 12.93
CA LYS A 214 -12.29 -0.30 11.71
C LYS A 214 -13.77 -0.25 12.02
N GLN A 215 -14.52 0.49 11.21
CA GLN A 215 -15.97 0.57 11.33
C GLN A 215 -16.69 -0.12 10.19
N GLU A 216 -17.89 -0.61 10.48
CA GLU A 216 -18.82 -1.13 9.48
C GLU A 216 -20.16 -0.42 9.59
N VAL A 217 -20.78 -0.21 8.43
CA VAL A 217 -22.09 0.43 8.35
C VAL A 217 -23.16 -0.49 8.93
N ILE A 218 -24.03 0.04 9.77
CA ILE A 218 -25.15 -0.69 10.34
C ILE A 218 -26.46 -0.28 9.68
N ASN A 219 -27.42 -1.20 9.68
CA ASN A 219 -28.74 -0.93 9.12
C ASN A 219 -29.55 -0.01 10.06
N TRP A 220 -29.43 1.30 9.85
CA TRP A 220 -30.09 2.34 10.65
C TRP A 220 -30.81 3.35 9.74
N ILE A 221 -32.10 3.10 9.50
CA ILE A 221 -32.87 3.77 8.43
C ILE A 221 -33.66 5.00 8.96
N ASN A 222 -33.44 5.41 10.20
CA ASN A 222 -34.13 6.55 10.80
C ASN A 222 -33.15 7.56 11.40
N ASN A 223 -33.63 8.77 11.70
CA ASN A 223 -32.85 9.81 12.35
C ASN A 223 -32.89 9.69 13.89
N SER A 224 -33.18 8.50 14.45
CA SER A 224 -33.13 8.38 15.90
C SER A 224 -31.69 8.51 16.36
N ALA A 225 -31.49 9.14 17.52
CA ALA A 225 -30.18 9.17 18.15
C ALA A 225 -29.69 7.74 18.43
N TYR A 226 -28.38 7.61 18.59
CA TYR A 226 -27.77 6.40 19.10
C TYR A 226 -28.40 6.02 20.44
N THR A 227 -28.87 4.78 20.57
CA THR A 227 -29.44 4.25 21.83
C THR A 227 -28.99 2.82 22.07
N ASN A 228 -28.31 2.58 23.20
CA ASN A 228 -28.07 1.29 23.86
C ASN A 228 -27.85 0.10 22.92
N LEU A 229 -26.83 0.19 22.06
CA LEU A 229 -26.45 -0.92 21.21
C LEU A 229 -25.50 -1.87 21.95
N SER A 230 -25.69 -3.15 21.64
CA SER A 230 -24.85 -4.25 22.08
C SER A 230 -24.36 -4.93 20.81
N TYR A 231 -23.06 -4.86 20.53
CA TYR A 231 -22.47 -5.45 19.33
C TYR A 231 -21.08 -6.00 19.62
N PRO A 232 -20.64 -7.01 18.86
CA PRO A 232 -19.31 -7.57 19.01
C PRO A 232 -18.24 -6.59 18.52
N ILE A 233 -17.15 -6.51 19.27
CA ILE A 233 -15.94 -5.77 18.93
C ILE A 233 -14.74 -6.72 19.06
N TYR A 234 -13.83 -6.65 18.10
CA TYR A 234 -12.58 -7.38 18.13
C TYR A 234 -11.47 -6.45 18.63
N LEU A 235 -10.91 -6.75 19.80
CA LEU A 235 -9.76 -6.04 20.33
C LEU A 235 -8.49 -6.80 19.95
N GLU A 236 -7.51 -6.09 19.41
CA GLU A 236 -6.22 -6.64 19.03
C GLU A 236 -5.10 -5.75 19.59
N VAL A 237 -4.11 -6.34 20.24
CA VAL A 237 -2.92 -5.63 20.75
C VAL A 237 -1.67 -6.29 20.19
N ARG A 238 -0.83 -5.49 19.53
CA ARG A 238 0.44 -5.94 18.93
C ARG A 238 1.62 -5.18 19.48
N SER A 239 2.79 -5.82 19.45
CA SER A 239 4.05 -5.12 19.70
C SER A 239 4.43 -4.24 18.52
N GLN A 240 5.06 -3.09 18.77
CA GLN A 240 5.67 -2.23 17.74
C GLN A 240 6.76 -2.97 16.95
N SER A 241 7.41 -3.95 17.60
CA SER A 241 8.50 -4.74 17.06
C SER A 241 8.00 -5.98 16.33
N ASP A 242 6.67 -6.21 16.31
CA ASP A 242 6.05 -7.20 15.43
C ASP A 242 6.37 -6.81 13.97
N PRO A 243 7.05 -7.69 13.18
CA PRO A 243 7.36 -7.45 11.78
C PRO A 243 6.18 -7.01 10.93
N PHE A 244 4.95 -7.46 11.21
CA PHE A 244 3.75 -6.98 10.50
C PHE A 244 3.46 -5.50 10.80
N VAL A 245 3.55 -5.10 12.07
CA VAL A 245 3.34 -3.71 12.49
C VAL A 245 4.44 -2.82 11.95
N PHE A 246 5.69 -3.28 12.04
CA PHE A 246 6.86 -2.58 11.50
C PHE A 246 6.74 -2.38 9.99
N ALA A 247 6.37 -3.43 9.25
CA ALA A 247 6.18 -3.35 7.81
C ALA A 247 5.07 -2.36 7.45
N SER A 248 3.94 -2.44 8.15
CA SER A 248 2.79 -1.57 7.92
C SER A 248 3.10 -0.10 8.18
N TYR A 249 3.79 0.19 9.28
CA TYR A 249 4.18 1.55 9.65
C TYR A 249 5.17 2.17 8.63
N ASN A 250 6.04 1.35 8.04
CA ASN A 250 7.07 1.81 7.11
C ASN A 250 6.66 1.67 5.62
N ASN A 251 5.39 1.38 5.31
CA ASN A 251 4.90 1.11 3.96
C ASN A 251 5.66 -0.01 3.23
N LEU A 252 6.02 -1.08 3.95
CA LEU A 252 6.71 -2.27 3.43
C LEU A 252 5.76 -3.47 3.26
N ILE A 253 4.45 -3.23 3.26
CA ILE A 253 3.45 -4.28 2.97
C ILE A 253 3.49 -4.65 1.48
N GLU A 254 3.70 -3.67 0.61
CA GLU A 254 3.92 -3.86 -0.82
C GLU A 254 5.38 -3.58 -1.13
N PHE A 255 6.11 -4.63 -1.55
CA PHE A 255 7.51 -4.47 -1.95
C PHE A 255 7.61 -3.84 -3.34
N SER A 256 8.73 -3.15 -3.57
CA SER A 256 9.10 -2.70 -4.92
C SER A 256 9.20 -3.87 -5.90
N SER A 257 9.13 -3.64 -7.22
CA SER A 257 9.20 -4.74 -8.19
C SER A 257 10.55 -5.49 -8.08
N SER A 258 10.54 -6.79 -8.32
CA SER A 258 11.71 -7.65 -8.11
C SER A 258 12.85 -7.35 -9.09
N SER A 259 14.07 -7.80 -8.77
CA SER A 259 15.20 -7.78 -9.73
C SER A 259 14.82 -8.42 -11.08
N GLU A 260 14.06 -9.52 -11.05
CA GLU A 260 13.62 -10.22 -12.27
C GLU A 260 12.67 -9.36 -13.11
N ASP A 261 11.73 -8.67 -12.48
CA ASP A 261 10.82 -7.74 -13.16
C ASP A 261 11.59 -6.61 -13.85
N TYR A 262 12.53 -6.00 -13.13
CA TYR A 262 13.41 -4.96 -13.67
C TYR A 262 14.26 -5.48 -14.85
N LYS A 263 14.74 -6.73 -14.77
CA LYS A 263 15.48 -7.38 -15.85
C LYS A 263 14.61 -7.63 -17.08
N ILE A 264 13.37 -8.08 -16.90
CA ILE A 264 12.41 -8.31 -17.99
C ILE A 264 12.06 -6.99 -18.67
N ILE A 265 11.64 -5.99 -17.90
CA ILE A 265 11.29 -4.66 -18.41
C ILE A 265 12.48 -4.04 -19.14
N GLY A 266 13.65 -4.03 -18.50
CA GLY A 266 14.87 -3.49 -19.09
C GLY A 266 15.28 -4.21 -20.38
N GLY A 267 15.22 -5.55 -20.39
CA GLY A 267 15.55 -6.37 -21.55
C GLY A 267 14.60 -6.14 -22.73
N VAL A 268 13.29 -6.03 -22.47
CA VAL A 268 12.28 -5.75 -23.51
C VAL A 268 12.49 -4.35 -24.09
N LEU A 269 12.62 -3.33 -23.25
CA LEU A 269 12.82 -1.94 -23.70
C LEU A 269 14.11 -1.79 -24.51
N PHE A 270 15.20 -2.42 -24.06
CA PHE A 270 16.48 -2.41 -24.76
C PHE A 270 16.39 -3.16 -26.09
N GLY A 271 15.83 -4.37 -26.10
CA GLY A 271 15.69 -5.20 -27.29
C GLY A 271 14.83 -4.57 -28.38
N VAL A 272 13.65 -4.04 -28.01
CA VAL A 272 12.76 -3.34 -28.95
C VAL A 272 13.43 -2.10 -29.54
N SER A 273 14.14 -1.33 -28.71
CA SER A 273 14.85 -0.12 -29.16
C SER A 273 16.00 -0.45 -30.12
N ILE A 274 16.75 -1.53 -29.88
CA ILE A 274 17.79 -1.97 -30.81
C ILE A 274 17.19 -2.43 -32.13
N LEU A 275 16.13 -3.24 -32.10
CA LEU A 275 15.48 -3.73 -33.31
C LEU A 275 14.96 -2.58 -34.17
N THR A 276 14.32 -1.58 -33.56
CA THR A 276 13.80 -0.41 -34.27
C THR A 276 14.90 0.52 -34.80
N LEU A 277 16.00 0.68 -34.06
CA LEU A 277 17.18 1.46 -34.51
C LEU A 277 17.97 0.76 -35.61
N CYS A 278 17.96 -0.58 -35.66
CA CYS A 278 18.61 -1.36 -36.73
C CYS A 278 17.91 -1.20 -38.08
N VAL A 279 16.58 -1.05 -38.13
CA VAL A 279 15.81 -0.89 -39.39
C VAL A 279 16.33 0.25 -40.28
N PRO A 280 16.47 1.51 -39.80
CA PRO A 280 17.00 2.58 -40.63
C PRO A 280 18.46 2.36 -41.04
N ILE A 281 19.29 1.76 -40.17
CA ILE A 281 20.70 1.46 -40.48
C ILE A 281 20.79 0.43 -41.62
N ILE A 282 20.02 -0.64 -41.52
CA ILE A 282 19.93 -1.69 -42.55
C ILE A 282 19.39 -1.11 -43.86
N TRP A 283 18.34 -0.27 -43.79
CA TRP A 283 17.78 0.39 -44.96
C TRP A 283 18.78 1.31 -45.67
N ILE A 284 19.52 2.14 -44.93
CA ILE A 284 20.60 3.00 -45.48
C ILE A 284 21.71 2.15 -46.10
N TYR A 285 22.07 1.03 -45.45
CA TYR A 285 23.07 0.11 -45.97
C TYR A 285 22.64 -0.50 -47.32
N PHE A 286 21.40 -0.99 -47.43
CA PHE A 286 20.86 -1.52 -48.69
C PHE A 286 20.75 -0.45 -49.79
N GLN A 287 20.31 0.77 -49.45
CA GLN A 287 20.28 1.90 -50.39
C GLN A 287 21.68 2.23 -50.94
N LYS A 288 22.69 2.34 -50.05
CA LYS A 288 24.08 2.58 -50.46
C LYS A 288 24.64 1.45 -51.32
N ARG A 289 24.31 0.19 -51.01
CA ARG A 289 24.76 -0.97 -51.80
C ARG A 289 24.11 -0.99 -53.19
N LYS A 290 22.81 -0.64 -53.29
CA LYS A 290 22.11 -0.52 -54.57
C LYS A 290 22.71 0.58 -55.46
N ILE A 291 23.06 1.73 -54.87
CA ILE A 291 23.74 2.82 -55.60
C ILE A 291 25.10 2.37 -56.11
N LYS A 292 25.95 1.79 -55.27
CA LYS A 292 27.26 1.25 -55.69
C LYS A 292 27.16 0.19 -56.80
N TYR A 293 26.14 -0.66 -56.74
CA TYR A 293 25.91 -1.67 -57.76
C TYR A 293 25.47 -1.07 -59.10
N LEU A 294 24.62 -0.02 -59.08
CA LEU A 294 24.22 0.73 -60.27
C LEU A 294 25.40 1.52 -60.87
N GLU A 295 26.25 2.11 -60.03
CA GLU A 295 27.50 2.77 -60.48
C GLU A 295 28.42 1.77 -61.19
N PHE A 296 28.61 0.57 -60.63
CA PHE A 296 29.43 -0.48 -61.24
C PHE A 296 28.90 -0.96 -62.60
N ILE A 297 27.58 -1.11 -62.75
CA ILE A 297 26.97 -1.50 -64.04
C ILE A 297 27.12 -0.39 -65.08
N ASN A 298 26.92 0.87 -64.69
CA ASN A 298 27.04 2.01 -65.60
C ASN A 298 28.50 2.25 -66.06
N GLU A 299 29.49 2.01 -65.20
CA GLU A 299 30.91 2.06 -65.57
C GLU A 299 31.30 0.98 -66.60
N GLN A 300 30.70 -0.21 -66.53
CA GLN A 300 30.93 -1.28 -67.52
C GLN A 300 30.24 -1.01 -68.88
N GLN A 301 29.22 -0.14 -68.92
CA GLN A 301 28.49 0.19 -70.14
C GLN A 301 29.00 1.45 -70.87
N GLN A 302 29.99 2.18 -70.32
CA GLN A 302 30.61 3.26 -71.08
C GLN A 302 31.56 2.69 -72.15
N PRO A 303 31.35 2.96 -73.46
CA PRO A 303 32.30 2.57 -74.48
C PRO A 303 33.61 3.31 -74.24
N LYS A 304 34.72 2.57 -74.18
CA LYS A 304 36.06 3.16 -74.29
C LYS A 304 36.14 3.86 -75.63
N ASN A 305 36.00 5.19 -75.63
CA ASN A 305 36.40 5.99 -76.78
C ASN A 305 37.92 5.91 -76.87
N ILE A 306 38.38 4.98 -77.71
CA ILE A 306 39.75 4.91 -78.19
C ILE A 306 39.85 6.03 -79.22
N PHE A 307 40.58 7.09 -78.88
CA PHE A 307 41.24 7.96 -79.84
C PHE A 307 42.72 7.60 -79.84
#